data_AF-A0A2I0KK77-F1
#
_entry.id   AF-A0A2I0KK77-F1
#
_cell.length_a   1.000
_cell.length_b   1.000
_cell.length_c   1.000
_cell.angle_alpha   90.00
_cell.angle_beta   90.00
_cell.angle_gamma   90.00
#
_symmetry.space_group_name_H-M   'P 1'
#
loop_
_entity.id
_entity.type
_entity.pdbx_description
1 polymer ?
#
loop_
_entity_poly.entity_id
_entity_poly.type
_entity_poly.pdbx_seq_one_letter_code
_entity_poly.pdbx_strand_id
1 'polypeptide(L)'
;MWPDLIKKAKEGGLNAIETYVFWNAHEPLRRQYDFSGRNDLVRFIKTIQENDLYAILRIGPYVCAEWNYGGFPVWLHNLPGIQLRTNNTVFMNEMKHFTTMIVEMMRREKLYASQGGPIILAQV
;
A
#
# COMPACT_ATOMS: atom_id res chain seq x y z
N MET A 1 13.27 12.91 -5.22
CA MET A 1 12.18 13.48 -4.39
C MET A 1 12.01 12.73 -3.07
N TRP A 2 11.68 11.42 -3.07
CA TRP A 2 11.43 10.70 -1.81
C TRP A 2 12.56 10.81 -0.76
N PRO A 3 13.85 10.57 -1.08
CA PRO A 3 14.89 10.67 -0.05
C PRO A 3 14.97 12.05 0.61
N ASP A 4 14.81 13.11 -0.19
CA ASP A 4 14.83 14.50 0.31
C ASP A 4 13.63 14.82 1.22
N LEU A 5 12.42 14.40 0.82
CA LEU A 5 11.22 14.60 1.63
C LEU A 5 11.27 13.81 2.95
N ILE A 6 11.74 12.56 2.90
CA ILE A 6 11.89 11.69 4.07
C ILE A 6 12.96 12.26 5.02
N LYS A 7 14.08 12.75 4.48
CA LYS A 7 15.12 13.41 5.27
C LYS A 7 14.58 14.65 5.98
N LYS A 8 13.84 15.52 5.27
CA LYS A 8 13.20 16.70 5.87
C LYS A 8 12.18 16.33 6.96
N ALA A 9 11.43 15.25 6.77
CA ALA A 9 10.54 14.72 7.79
C ALA A 9 11.31 14.30 9.06
N LYS A 10 12.45 13.61 8.92
CA LYS A 10 13.33 13.26 10.04
C LYS A 10 13.89 14.50 10.73
N GLU A 11 14.39 15.47 9.96
CA GLU A 11 14.90 16.75 10.48
C GLU A 11 13.80 17.55 11.20
N GLY A 12 12.56 17.41 10.76
CA GLY A 12 11.36 17.96 11.41
C GLY A 12 10.91 17.23 12.67
N GLY A 13 11.59 16.15 13.08
CA GLY A 13 11.33 15.42 14.32
C GLY A 13 10.31 14.28 14.20
N LEU A 14 9.92 13.88 12.97
CA LEU A 14 9.11 12.68 12.80
C LEU A 14 9.94 11.41 13.10
N ASN A 15 9.29 10.40 13.65
CA ASN A 15 9.86 9.07 13.88
C ASN A 15 9.22 7.98 13.01
N ALA A 16 8.16 8.32 12.27
CA ALA A 16 7.46 7.41 11.37
C ALA A 16 6.93 8.16 10.14
N ILE A 17 6.85 7.45 9.02
CA ILE A 17 6.16 7.90 7.80
C ILE A 17 4.94 7.01 7.60
N GLU A 18 3.79 7.64 7.40
CA GLU A 18 2.54 6.95 7.07
C GLU A 18 2.24 7.06 5.58
N THR A 19 1.77 5.97 4.97
CA THR A 19 1.35 5.97 3.57
C THR A 19 0.21 5.01 3.30
N TYR A 20 -0.60 5.34 2.30
CA TYR A 20 -1.61 4.45 1.73
C TYR A 20 -1.02 3.56 0.64
N VAL A 21 -1.68 2.44 0.36
CA VAL A 21 -1.42 1.61 -0.82
C VAL A 21 -2.54 1.81 -1.85
N PHE A 22 -2.20 2.33 -3.02
CA PHE A 22 -3.19 2.69 -4.05
C PHE A 22 -3.45 1.53 -5.01
N TRP A 23 -4.45 0.69 -4.72
CA TRP A 23 -4.74 -0.52 -5.50
C TRP A 23 -4.90 -0.24 -7.01
N ASN A 24 -5.66 0.77 -7.40
CA ASN A 24 -5.83 1.13 -8.82
C ASN A 24 -4.54 1.53 -9.55
N ALA A 25 -3.57 2.10 -8.85
CA ALA A 25 -2.27 2.43 -9.43
C ALA A 25 -1.42 1.17 -9.59
N HIS A 26 -1.52 0.24 -8.64
CA HIS A 26 -0.75 -1.01 -8.64
C HIS A 26 -1.37 -2.12 -9.50
N GLU A 27 -2.66 -2.09 -9.81
CA GLU A 27 -3.36 -3.07 -10.65
C GLU A 27 -4.27 -2.36 -11.67
N PRO A 28 -3.70 -1.61 -12.65
CA PRO A 28 -4.47 -0.83 -13.62
C PRO A 28 -5.38 -1.72 -14.49
N LEU A 29 -4.94 -2.95 -14.77
CA LEU A 29 -5.74 -4.02 -15.38
C LEU A 29 -5.76 -5.22 -14.44
N ARG A 30 -6.87 -5.95 -14.40
CA ARG A 30 -7.04 -7.10 -13.50
C ARG A 30 -5.90 -8.12 -13.71
N ARG A 31 -5.19 -8.41 -12.62
CA ARG A 31 -3.99 -9.27 -12.50
C ARG A 31 -2.76 -8.81 -13.26
N GLN A 32 -2.69 -7.56 -13.68
CA GLN A 32 -1.49 -6.96 -14.24
C GLN A 32 -1.00 -5.87 -13.29
N TYR A 33 0.18 -6.07 -12.73
CA TYR A 33 0.67 -5.27 -11.63
C TYR A 33 1.77 -4.29 -12.06
N ASP A 34 1.72 -3.08 -11.50
CA ASP A 34 2.78 -2.08 -11.63
C ASP A 34 3.31 -1.65 -10.26
N PHE A 35 4.57 -2.03 -10.00
CA PHE A 35 5.36 -1.61 -8.86
C PHE A 35 6.66 -0.94 -9.32
N SER A 36 6.62 -0.23 -10.45
CA SER A 36 7.77 0.46 -11.03
C SER A 36 7.69 1.98 -10.85
N GLY A 37 8.82 2.67 -11.02
CA GLY A 37 8.88 4.13 -10.99
C GLY A 37 8.31 4.72 -9.70
N ARG A 38 7.28 5.57 -9.81
CA ARG A 38 6.62 6.17 -8.63
C ARG A 38 5.70 5.21 -7.88
N ASN A 39 5.38 4.05 -8.47
CA ASN A 39 4.57 3.00 -7.87
C ASN A 39 5.45 1.93 -7.17
N ASP A 40 6.77 2.13 -7.11
CA ASP A 40 7.68 1.21 -6.41
C ASP A 40 7.57 1.36 -4.89
N LEU A 41 6.55 0.68 -4.34
CA LEU A 41 6.23 0.70 -2.92
C LEU A 41 7.36 0.12 -2.07
N VAL A 42 7.99 -0.98 -2.50
CA VAL A 42 9.10 -1.62 -1.77
C VAL A 42 10.26 -0.65 -1.63
N ARG A 43 10.67 -0.01 -2.73
CA ARG A 43 11.74 1.00 -2.70
C ARG A 43 11.37 2.17 -1.80
N PHE A 44 10.13 2.65 -1.83
CA PHE A 44 9.69 3.73 -0.96
C PHE A 44 9.84 3.35 0.53
N ILE A 45 9.36 2.17 0.93
CA ILE A 45 9.50 1.68 2.30
C ILE A 45 10.97 1.46 2.70
N LYS A 46 11.81 0.92 1.81
CA LYS A 46 13.26 0.80 2.06
C LYS A 46 13.92 2.18 2.24
N THR A 47 13.50 3.18 1.48
CA THR A 47 14.02 4.56 1.63
C THR A 47 13.67 5.14 3.01
N ILE A 48 12.49 4.82 3.55
CA ILE A 48 12.11 5.19 4.92
C ILE A 48 13.06 4.52 5.93
N GLN A 49 13.32 3.22 5.77
CA GLN A 49 14.25 2.47 6.63
C GLN A 49 15.68 3.01 6.58
N GLU A 50 16.19 3.35 5.38
CA GLU A 50 17.53 3.93 5.19
C GLU A 50 17.71 5.28 5.91
N ASN A 51 16.60 5.93 6.27
CA ASN A 51 16.59 7.17 7.04
C ASN A 51 16.26 6.94 8.52
N ASP A 52 16.32 5.71 9.04
CA ASP A 52 16.02 5.35 10.43
C ASP A 52 14.63 5.81 10.92
N LEU A 53 13.64 5.79 10.03
CA LEU A 53 12.25 6.06 10.38
C LEU A 53 11.44 4.76 10.35
N TYR A 54 10.39 4.69 11.17
CA TYR A 54 9.38 3.65 11.06
C TYR A 54 8.41 3.93 9.91
N ALA A 55 7.65 2.91 9.51
CA ALA A 55 6.60 3.01 8.51
C ALA A 55 5.26 2.53 9.09
N ILE A 56 4.19 3.27 8.76
CA ILE A 56 2.80 2.86 8.98
C ILE A 56 2.16 2.62 7.62
N LEU A 57 1.80 1.37 7.33
CA LEU A 57 1.33 0.96 6.01
C LEU A 57 -0.20 0.79 5.99
N ARG A 58 -0.90 1.77 5.43
CA ARG A 58 -2.36 1.76 5.34
C ARG A 58 -2.80 1.08 4.05
N ILE A 59 -2.88 -0.25 4.10
CA ILE A 59 -3.13 -1.09 2.93
C ILE A 59 -4.53 -0.85 2.36
N GLY A 60 -5.53 -0.67 3.21
CA GLY A 60 -6.93 -0.53 2.80
C GLY A 60 -7.60 -1.89 2.51
N PRO A 61 -8.26 -2.07 1.35
CA PRO A 61 -7.81 -1.51 0.07
C PRO A 61 -8.61 -0.31 -0.44
N TYR A 62 -9.65 0.11 0.29
CA TYR A 62 -10.23 1.43 0.13
C TYR A 62 -9.44 2.42 0.98
N VAL A 63 -8.94 3.50 0.37
CA VAL A 63 -8.06 4.47 1.04
C VAL A 63 -8.68 5.85 1.18
N CYS A 64 -9.80 6.13 0.49
CA CYS A 64 -10.33 7.48 0.33
C CYS A 64 -9.26 8.41 -0.28
N ALA A 65 -8.49 9.08 0.58
CA ALA A 65 -7.27 9.82 0.27
C ALA A 65 -7.42 10.90 -0.81
N GLU A 66 -8.65 11.37 -1.06
CA GLU A 66 -9.00 12.25 -2.18
C GLU A 66 -8.43 11.70 -3.51
N TRP A 67 -8.33 10.38 -3.59
CA TRP A 67 -7.74 9.65 -4.69
C TRP A 67 -8.81 9.08 -5.60
N ASN A 68 -8.49 8.96 -6.88
CA ASN A 68 -9.44 8.50 -7.89
C ASN A 68 -10.10 7.18 -7.46
N TYR A 69 -11.43 7.18 -7.46
CA TYR A 69 -12.28 6.06 -7.05
C TYR A 69 -11.94 5.44 -5.67
N GLY A 70 -11.41 6.26 -4.75
CA GLY A 70 -11.05 5.84 -3.39
C GLY A 70 -9.95 4.78 -3.32
N GLY A 71 -9.18 4.63 -4.40
CA GLY A 71 -8.15 3.60 -4.55
C GLY A 71 -8.60 2.34 -5.28
N PHE A 72 -9.90 2.14 -5.52
CA PHE A 72 -10.37 0.96 -6.24
C PHE A 72 -10.04 1.00 -7.73
N PRO A 73 -9.62 -0.11 -8.33
CA PRO A 73 -9.50 -0.21 -9.78
C PRO A 73 -10.89 -0.15 -10.44
N VAL A 74 -11.02 0.58 -11.55
CA VAL A 74 -12.32 0.72 -12.24
C VAL A 74 -12.84 -0.63 -12.75
N TRP A 75 -11.96 -1.55 -13.14
CA TRP A 75 -12.37 -2.89 -13.58
C TRP A 75 -13.10 -3.68 -12.50
N LEU A 76 -12.88 -3.37 -11.21
CA LEU A 76 -13.56 -4.03 -10.09
C LEU A 76 -15.08 -3.76 -10.13
N HIS A 77 -15.47 -2.54 -10.54
CA HIS A 77 -16.86 -2.14 -10.68
C HIS A 77 -17.62 -2.97 -11.73
N ASN A 78 -16.91 -3.50 -12.72
CA ASN A 78 -17.51 -4.23 -13.83
C ASN A 78 -17.63 -5.75 -13.56
N LEU A 79 -17.24 -6.22 -12.36
CA LEU A 79 -17.39 -7.63 -12.03
C LEU A 79 -18.85 -7.99 -11.77
N PRO A 80 -19.37 -9.10 -12.34
CA PRO A 80 -20.74 -9.54 -12.10
C PRO A 80 -21.01 -9.74 -10.60
N GLY A 81 -22.09 -9.12 -10.10
CA GLY A 81 -22.53 -9.26 -8.72
C GLY A 81 -21.69 -8.50 -7.68
N ILE A 82 -20.80 -7.60 -8.10
CA ILE A 82 -19.97 -6.81 -7.18
C ILE A 82 -20.83 -5.86 -6.32
N GLN A 83 -20.54 -5.84 -5.02
CA GLN A 83 -20.95 -4.77 -4.12
C GLN A 83 -19.76 -4.40 -3.25
N LEU A 84 -19.34 -3.14 -3.30
CA LEU A 84 -18.11 -2.69 -2.65
C LEU A 84 -18.34 -2.46 -1.15
N ARG A 85 -17.33 -2.78 -0.33
CA ARG A 85 -17.27 -2.46 1.11
C ARG A 85 -18.45 -3.00 1.93
N THR A 86 -18.97 -4.17 1.54
CA THR A 86 -20.01 -4.90 2.25
C THR A 86 -19.68 -6.40 2.28
N ASN A 87 -20.54 -7.20 2.92
CA ASN A 87 -20.44 -8.66 2.94
C ASN A 87 -20.82 -9.24 1.57
N ASN A 88 -19.91 -9.12 0.59
CA ASN A 88 -20.06 -9.58 -0.78
C ASN A 88 -18.85 -10.43 -1.16
N THR A 89 -19.07 -11.70 -1.51
CA THR A 89 -18.00 -12.66 -1.77
C THR A 89 -17.10 -12.25 -2.93
N VAL A 90 -17.64 -11.61 -3.98
CA VAL A 90 -16.84 -11.12 -5.11
C VAL A 90 -15.85 -10.05 -4.63
N PHE A 91 -16.34 -9.05 -3.89
CA PHE A 91 -15.51 -8.00 -3.31
C PHE A 91 -14.48 -8.56 -2.31
N MET A 92 -14.91 -9.40 -1.38
CA MET A 92 -14.03 -9.97 -0.35
C MET A 92 -12.91 -10.81 -0.97
N ASN A 93 -13.18 -11.56 -2.03
CA ASN A 93 -12.16 -12.35 -2.73
C ASN A 93 -11.13 -11.46 -3.42
N GLU A 94 -11.56 -10.42 -4.13
CA GLU A 94 -10.65 -9.47 -4.79
C GLU A 94 -9.84 -8.65 -3.77
N MET A 95 -10.49 -8.15 -2.71
CA MET A 95 -9.84 -7.47 -1.59
C MET A 95 -8.78 -8.37 -0.96
N LYS A 96 -9.15 -9.61 -0.61
CA LYS A 96 -8.22 -10.58 0.00
C LYS A 96 -7.04 -10.85 -0.92
N HIS A 97 -7.26 -10.98 -2.22
CA HIS A 97 -6.19 -11.23 -3.18
C HIS A 97 -5.16 -10.10 -3.17
N PHE A 98 -5.63 -8.85 -3.32
CA PHE A 98 -4.74 -7.70 -3.34
C PHE A 98 -4.02 -7.46 -2.00
N THR A 99 -4.75 -7.48 -0.88
CA THR A 99 -4.14 -7.27 0.44
C THR A 99 -3.14 -8.36 0.79
N THR A 100 -3.45 -9.63 0.48
CA THR A 100 -2.51 -10.75 0.67
C THR A 100 -1.25 -10.56 -0.16
N MET A 101 -1.38 -10.13 -1.42
CA MET A 101 -0.23 -9.87 -2.28
C MET A 101 0.69 -8.78 -1.69
N ILE A 102 0.12 -7.68 -1.20
CA ILE A 102 0.90 -6.60 -0.58
C ILE A 102 1.60 -7.10 0.69
N VAL A 103 0.89 -7.81 1.57
CA VAL A 103 1.48 -8.37 2.80
C VAL A 103 2.62 -9.33 2.47
N GLU A 104 2.42 -10.24 1.52
CA GLU A 104 3.44 -11.20 1.11
C GLU A 104 4.65 -10.52 0.45
N MET A 105 4.44 -9.46 -0.32
CA MET A 105 5.51 -8.65 -0.89
C MET A 105 6.37 -8.02 0.21
N MET A 106 5.75 -7.33 1.19
CA MET A 106 6.47 -6.72 2.31
C MET A 106 7.19 -7.78 3.16
N ARG A 107 6.57 -8.95 3.36
CA ARG A 107 7.14 -10.07 4.12
C ARG A 107 8.38 -10.66 3.45
N ARG A 108 8.34 -10.88 2.13
CA ARG A 108 9.47 -11.41 1.36
C ARG A 108 10.69 -10.49 1.43
N GLU A 109 10.43 -9.19 1.41
CA GLU A 109 11.45 -8.14 1.54
C GLU A 109 11.88 -7.87 2.99
N LYS A 110 11.33 -8.62 3.97
CA LYS A 110 11.59 -8.48 5.41
C LYS A 110 11.31 -7.07 5.95
N LEU A 111 10.27 -6.42 5.44
CA LEU A 111 9.97 -5.02 5.76
C LEU A 111 9.10 -4.85 7.02
N TYR A 112 8.57 -5.92 7.62
CA TYR A 112 7.90 -5.83 8.91
C TYR A 112 8.90 -5.75 10.06
N ALA A 113 8.55 -5.02 11.12
CA ALA A 113 9.39 -4.84 12.31
C ALA A 113 9.78 -6.18 12.97
N SER A 114 8.88 -7.16 12.96
CA SER A 114 9.17 -8.53 13.43
C SER A 114 10.25 -9.26 12.63
N GLN A 115 10.60 -8.75 11.44
CA GLN A 115 11.65 -9.25 10.55
C GLN A 115 12.86 -8.31 10.48
N GLY A 116 12.88 -7.23 11.28
CA GLY A 116 13.92 -6.20 11.26
C GLY A 116 13.66 -5.04 10.27
N GLY A 117 12.48 -4.96 9.67
CA GLY A 117 12.09 -3.88 8.76
C GLY A 117 11.40 -2.69 9.45
N PRO A 118 11.05 -1.63 8.71
CA PRO A 118 10.50 -0.40 9.29
C PRO A 118 9.00 -0.45 9.59
N ILE A 119 8.22 -1.39 9.02
CA ILE A 119 6.76 -1.39 9.12
C ILE A 119 6.34 -1.88 10.51
N ILE A 120 5.82 -0.95 11.33
CA ILE A 120 5.40 -1.22 12.71
C ILE A 120 3.89 -1.46 12.86
N LEU A 121 3.09 -0.89 11.97
CA LEU A 121 1.62 -0.98 12.00
C LEU A 121 1.07 -1.02 10.56
N ALA A 122 -0.09 -1.66 10.42
CA ALA A 122 -0.86 -1.62 9.19
C ALA A 122 -2.34 -1.39 9.47
N GLN A 123 -3.03 -0.71 8.54
CA GLN A 123 -4.48 -0.51 8.58
C GLN A 123 -5.16 -1.41 7.53
N VAL A 124 -6.29 -2.01 7.92
CA VAL A 124 -7.24 -2.72 7.04
C VAL A 124 -8.54 -1.93 6.92
#